data_AF-A0A966VYA4-F1
#
_entry.id   AF-A0A966VYA4-F1
#
_cell.length_a   1.000
_cell.length_b   1.000
_cell.length_c   1.000
_cell.angle_alpha   90.00
_cell.angle_beta   90.00
_cell.angle_gamma   90.00
#
_symmetry.space_group_name_H-M   'P 1'
#
loop_
_entity.id
_entity.type
_entity.pdbx_description
1 polymer ?
#
loop_
_entity_poly.entity_id
_entity_poly.type
_entity_poly.pdbx_seq_one_letter_code
_entity_poly.pdbx_strand_id
1 'polypeptide(L)'
;RAEEWLYGAQPLAAAEVAFVTPRASEIWGRAGGLNGAAFENAKWVWLALAHAHIPVDILSEQQLAEGKLARYIALYIPGPHLRRDAAAQVKEWVRAGGSLWTDAIGLSRDEANQPATAFAEVLGLGERKLESWGAVEPYRATDFKPLTETNAPAGAALSWEGATFSAGIGREPLSPNGAEVLARFADGKPAVTRHKFGKGDATVAGLWAGLTYSAMVRRADFTMREDFSPAIRALITAPALTRNVARPALPSDALVESAALVKDGRRSVALMNWAYQRTAETTGKGGLQAVTDLRVALPGLGAVKSVRSLVHGPLALEGGSVRVPKLAEIDLLVIE
;
A
#
# COMPACT_ATOMS: atom_id res chain seq x y z
N ARG A 1 -27.19 -12.75 13.00
CA ARG A 1 -26.26 -13.29 14.03
C ARG A 1 -24.93 -12.53 14.07
N ALA A 2 -24.35 -12.09 12.95
CA ALA A 2 -23.11 -11.28 12.98
C ALA A 2 -23.28 -9.88 13.62
N GLU A 3 -24.48 -9.29 13.54
CA GLU A 3 -24.77 -7.93 14.02
C GLU A 3 -24.37 -7.67 15.48
N GLU A 4 -24.56 -8.65 16.38
CA GLU A 4 -24.19 -8.51 17.79
C GLU A 4 -22.69 -8.28 18.02
N TRP A 5 -21.85 -8.71 17.07
CA TRP A 5 -20.39 -8.59 17.06
C TRP A 5 -19.89 -7.40 16.25
N LEU A 6 -20.64 -6.96 15.24
CA LEU A 6 -20.23 -5.90 14.32
C LEU A 6 -20.73 -4.52 14.75
N TYR A 7 -22.00 -4.42 15.16
CA TYR A 7 -22.59 -3.13 15.48
C TYR A 7 -21.97 -2.56 16.77
N GLY A 8 -21.36 -1.38 16.65
CA GLY A 8 -20.65 -0.70 17.74
C GLY A 8 -19.24 -1.20 18.01
N ALA A 9 -18.75 -2.19 17.27
CA ALA A 9 -17.39 -2.69 17.43
C ALA A 9 -16.34 -1.67 16.96
N GLN A 10 -15.17 -1.71 17.59
CA GLN A 10 -14.02 -0.88 17.23
C GLN A 10 -12.89 -1.76 16.69
N PRO A 11 -11.98 -1.21 15.86
CA PRO A 11 -10.74 -1.90 15.53
C PRO A 11 -10.00 -2.32 16.81
N LEU A 12 -9.52 -3.56 16.85
CA LEU A 12 -8.84 -4.11 18.02
C LEU A 12 -7.52 -3.36 18.34
N ALA A 13 -6.84 -2.89 17.29
CA ALA A 13 -5.62 -2.12 17.41
C ALA A 13 -5.75 -0.82 16.63
N ALA A 14 -5.19 0.26 17.17
CA ALA A 14 -5.02 1.51 16.44
C ALA A 14 -3.97 1.33 15.34
N ALA A 15 -4.15 2.03 14.21
CA ALA A 15 -3.17 2.00 13.13
C ALA A 15 -1.87 2.72 13.54
N GLU A 16 -0.74 2.06 13.32
CA GLU A 16 0.61 2.61 13.52
C GLU A 16 1.20 3.14 12.20
N VAL A 17 0.47 2.97 11.09
CA VAL A 17 0.83 3.45 9.77
C VAL A 17 -0.16 4.53 9.33
N ALA A 18 0.37 5.64 8.83
CA ALA A 18 -0.39 6.70 8.21
C ALA A 18 -0.15 6.74 6.71
N PHE A 19 -1.18 7.14 5.97
CA PHE A 19 -1.12 7.39 4.54
C PHE A 19 -1.74 8.75 4.23
N VAL A 20 -1.03 9.58 3.46
CA VAL A 20 -1.49 10.93 3.13
C VAL A 20 -2.33 10.90 1.87
N THR A 21 -3.53 11.46 1.93
CA THR A 21 -4.31 11.69 0.71
C THR A 21 -3.62 12.76 -0.12
N PRO A 22 -3.19 12.48 -1.36
CA PRO A 22 -2.29 13.38 -2.10
C PRO A 22 -3.07 14.48 -2.81
N ARG A 23 -3.78 15.31 -2.05
CA ARG A 23 -4.78 16.26 -2.59
C ARG A 23 -4.14 17.35 -3.44
N ALA A 24 -3.04 17.95 -3.00
CA ALA A 24 -2.30 18.91 -3.83
C ALA A 24 -1.82 18.26 -5.14
N SER A 25 -1.34 17.01 -5.07
CA SER A 25 -0.91 16.25 -6.25
C SER A 25 -2.05 15.90 -7.20
N GLU A 26 -3.26 15.67 -6.69
CA GLU A 26 -4.43 15.46 -7.53
C GLU A 26 -4.80 16.74 -8.29
N ILE A 27 -4.85 17.88 -7.59
CA ILE A 27 -5.21 19.18 -8.18
C ILE A 27 -4.20 19.56 -9.26
N TRP A 28 -2.91 19.57 -8.92
CA TRP A 28 -1.87 19.92 -9.88
C TRP A 28 -1.66 18.85 -10.94
N GLY A 29 -1.86 17.57 -10.63
CA GLY A 29 -1.77 16.49 -11.62
C GLY A 29 -2.81 16.62 -12.73
N ARG A 30 -4.00 17.15 -12.43
CA ARG A 30 -5.03 17.47 -13.44
C ARG A 30 -4.70 18.72 -14.25
N ALA A 31 -4.00 19.69 -13.65
CA ALA A 31 -3.61 20.93 -14.31
C ALA A 31 -2.28 20.85 -15.08
N GLY A 32 -1.37 19.94 -14.70
CA GLY A 32 0.07 20.00 -15.00
C GLY A 32 0.66 18.78 -15.71
N GLY A 33 -0.10 18.11 -16.58
CA GLY A 33 0.41 17.11 -17.52
C GLY A 33 0.65 15.69 -16.96
N LEU A 34 0.48 15.47 -15.65
CA LEU A 34 0.52 14.12 -15.05
C LEU A 34 -0.81 13.36 -15.18
N ASN A 35 -1.87 13.99 -15.73
CA ASN A 35 -3.19 13.40 -16.01
C ASN A 35 -3.80 12.58 -14.85
N GLY A 36 -3.52 12.97 -13.60
CA GLY A 36 -4.00 12.27 -12.41
C GLY A 36 -3.22 11.02 -12.02
N ALA A 37 -2.07 10.72 -12.66
CA ALA A 37 -1.23 9.56 -12.37
C ALA A 37 -0.86 9.44 -10.90
N ALA A 38 -0.51 10.55 -10.24
CA ALA A 38 -0.18 10.55 -8.81
C ALA A 38 -1.37 10.11 -7.93
N PHE A 39 -2.59 10.55 -8.26
CA PHE A 39 -3.79 10.17 -7.52
C PHE A 39 -4.17 8.71 -7.78
N GLU A 40 -4.10 8.26 -9.04
CA GLU A 40 -4.33 6.85 -9.35
C GLU A 40 -3.28 5.96 -8.68
N ASN A 41 -2.00 6.34 -8.72
CA ASN A 41 -0.92 5.62 -8.07
C ASN A 41 -1.17 5.42 -6.58
N ALA A 42 -1.56 6.48 -5.87
CA ALA A 42 -1.81 6.45 -4.44
C ALA A 42 -2.85 5.39 -4.02
N LYS A 43 -3.94 5.21 -4.80
CA LYS A 43 -4.95 4.19 -4.50
C LYS A 43 -4.34 2.78 -4.47
N TRP A 44 -3.42 2.50 -5.39
CA TRP A 44 -2.79 1.19 -5.51
C TRP A 44 -1.65 0.98 -4.52
N VAL A 45 -0.96 2.05 -4.10
CA VAL A 45 -0.06 1.99 -2.94
C VAL A 45 -0.84 1.64 -1.68
N TRP A 46 -1.97 2.30 -1.43
CA TRP A 46 -2.84 1.97 -0.30
C TRP A 46 -3.35 0.53 -0.38
N LEU A 47 -3.80 0.09 -1.56
CA LEU A 47 -4.27 -1.29 -1.73
C LEU A 47 -3.16 -2.33 -1.47
N ALA A 48 -1.91 -2.04 -1.83
CA ALA A 48 -0.78 -2.91 -1.49
C ALA A 48 -0.58 -3.05 0.03
N LEU A 49 -0.79 -1.98 0.80
CA LEU A 49 -0.77 -2.02 2.27
C LEU A 49 -1.93 -2.84 2.83
N ALA A 50 -3.13 -2.68 2.26
CA ALA A 50 -4.31 -3.46 2.63
C ALA A 50 -4.13 -4.96 2.35
N HIS A 51 -3.56 -5.31 1.18
CA HIS A 51 -3.19 -6.69 0.81
C HIS A 51 -2.06 -7.28 1.66
N ALA A 52 -1.33 -6.45 2.42
CA ALA A 52 -0.37 -6.91 3.42
C ALA A 52 -0.97 -6.94 4.85
N HIS A 53 -2.27 -6.69 4.96
CA HIS A 53 -3.06 -6.63 6.18
C HIS A 53 -2.51 -5.63 7.21
N ILE A 54 -1.98 -4.51 6.72
CA ILE A 54 -1.48 -3.40 7.55
C ILE A 54 -2.65 -2.44 7.81
N PRO A 55 -3.06 -2.22 9.07
CA PRO A 55 -4.00 -1.16 9.41
C PRO A 55 -3.40 0.20 9.09
N VAL A 56 -4.15 1.02 8.35
CA VAL A 56 -3.70 2.34 7.88
C VAL A 56 -4.75 3.40 8.20
N ASP A 57 -4.32 4.48 8.83
CA ASP A 57 -5.13 5.70 8.91
C ASP A 57 -4.83 6.62 7.74
N ILE A 58 -5.88 7.23 7.19
CA ILE A 58 -5.74 8.26 6.16
C ILE A 58 -5.65 9.64 6.83
N LEU A 59 -4.56 10.36 6.55
CA LEU A 59 -4.36 11.73 7.02
C LEU A 59 -4.48 12.73 5.86
N SER A 60 -5.01 13.90 6.18
CA SER A 60 -4.92 15.09 5.34
C SER A 60 -3.59 15.81 5.55
N GLU A 61 -3.16 16.58 4.55
CA GLU A 61 -1.99 17.46 4.68
C GLU A 61 -2.16 18.49 5.83
N GLN A 62 -3.40 18.90 6.13
CA GLN A 62 -3.70 19.77 7.27
C GLN A 62 -3.40 19.08 8.62
N GLN A 63 -3.77 17.81 8.78
CA GLN A 63 -3.44 17.05 10.00
C GLN A 63 -1.93 16.85 10.16
N LEU A 64 -1.19 16.74 9.06
CA LEU A 64 0.27 16.73 9.10
C LEU A 64 0.83 18.08 9.57
N ALA A 65 0.34 19.19 9.03
CA ALA A 65 0.74 20.54 9.45
C ALA A 65 0.44 20.82 10.94
N GLU A 66 -0.62 20.20 11.47
CA GLU A 66 -0.98 20.22 12.91
C GLU A 66 -0.13 19.26 13.77
N GLY A 67 0.82 18.52 13.18
CA GLY A 67 1.72 17.63 13.91
C GLY A 67 1.06 16.33 14.40
N LYS A 68 -0.03 15.87 13.78
CA LYS A 68 -0.76 14.64 14.18
C LYS A 68 -0.04 13.36 13.74
N LEU A 69 1.25 13.26 14.04
CA LEU A 69 2.15 12.17 13.62
C LEU A 69 2.66 11.30 14.77
N ALA A 70 2.52 11.74 16.03
CA ALA A 70 3.20 11.13 17.18
C ALA A 70 2.93 9.62 17.39
N ARG A 71 1.75 9.13 16.99
CA ARG A 71 1.37 7.71 17.12
C ARG A 71 1.90 6.81 16.00
N TYR A 72 2.33 7.39 14.87
CA TYR A 72 2.69 6.63 13.69
C TYR A 72 4.19 6.37 13.66
N ILE A 73 4.55 5.16 13.24
CA ILE A 73 5.94 4.74 13.03
C ILE A 73 6.31 4.70 11.55
N ALA A 74 5.31 4.65 10.66
CA ALA A 74 5.51 4.76 9.21
C ALA A 74 4.47 5.72 8.59
N LEU A 75 4.92 6.49 7.59
CA LEU A 75 4.12 7.48 6.86
C LEU A 75 4.37 7.30 5.36
N TYR A 76 3.28 7.14 4.61
CA TYR A 76 3.29 7.01 3.17
C TYR A 76 2.77 8.30 2.53
N ILE A 77 3.58 8.93 1.67
CA ILE A 77 3.18 10.13 0.93
C ILE A 77 3.42 9.89 -0.57
N PRO A 78 2.54 9.16 -1.26
CA PRO A 78 2.65 8.98 -2.70
C PRO A 78 2.20 10.25 -3.43
N GLY A 79 3.11 10.86 -4.18
CA GLY A 79 2.80 11.96 -5.10
C GLY A 79 3.71 13.18 -4.93
N PRO A 80 3.81 14.03 -5.97
CA PRO A 80 4.86 15.05 -6.03
C PRO A 80 4.74 16.16 -4.99
N HIS A 81 3.55 16.44 -4.47
CA HIS A 81 3.26 17.66 -3.73
C HIS A 81 3.01 17.39 -2.25
N LEU A 82 3.59 18.23 -1.40
CA LEU A 82 3.24 18.36 0.01
C LEU A 82 3.33 19.82 0.43
N ARG A 83 2.35 20.30 1.21
CA ARG A 83 2.41 21.65 1.78
C ARG A 83 3.70 21.92 2.57
N ARG A 84 4.21 23.14 2.48
CA ARG A 84 5.44 23.58 3.18
C ARG A 84 5.37 23.45 4.71
N ASP A 85 4.23 23.76 5.31
CA ASP A 85 4.03 23.63 6.76
C ASP A 85 3.98 22.15 7.22
N ALA A 86 3.29 21.30 6.47
CA ALA A 86 3.30 19.86 6.66
C ALA A 86 4.70 19.26 6.46
N ALA A 87 5.45 19.74 5.45
CA ALA A 87 6.82 19.30 5.18
C ALA A 87 7.74 19.51 6.39
N ALA A 88 7.63 20.65 7.07
CA ALA A 88 8.41 20.93 8.28
C ALA A 88 8.09 19.92 9.40
N GLN A 89 6.81 19.64 9.66
CA GLN A 89 6.39 18.68 10.68
C GLN A 89 6.86 17.25 10.37
N VAL A 90 6.71 16.83 9.11
CA VAL A 90 7.16 15.50 8.66
C VAL A 90 8.68 15.38 8.77
N LYS A 91 9.45 16.42 8.41
CA LYS A 91 10.92 16.41 8.55
C LYS A 91 11.35 16.18 9.99
N GLU A 92 10.75 16.89 10.95
CA GLU A 92 11.05 16.69 12.38
C GLU A 92 10.62 15.31 12.88
N TRP A 93 9.46 14.81 12.43
CA TRP A 93 8.99 13.47 12.78
C TRP A 93 9.92 12.36 12.26
N VAL A 94 10.41 12.46 11.01
CA VAL A 94 11.43 11.51 10.49
C VAL A 94 12.70 11.60 11.33
N ARG A 95 13.20 12.81 11.61
CA ARG A 95 14.39 13.00 12.46
C ARG A 95 14.23 12.35 13.83
N ALA A 96 13.02 12.38 14.40
CA ALA A 96 12.71 11.80 15.69
C ALA A 96 12.57 10.27 15.70
N GLY A 97 12.47 9.61 14.55
CA GLY A 97 12.37 8.14 14.46
C GLY A 97 11.39 7.61 13.41
N GLY A 98 10.59 8.48 12.79
CA GLY A 98 9.60 8.10 11.80
C GLY A 98 10.20 7.47 10.53
N SER A 99 9.45 6.56 9.89
CA SER A 99 9.78 5.98 8.60
C SER A 99 8.94 6.62 7.49
N LEU A 100 9.57 7.33 6.57
CA LEU A 100 8.90 7.90 5.41
C LEU A 100 9.01 6.98 4.20
N TRP A 101 7.93 6.82 3.45
CA TRP A 101 7.95 6.19 2.14
C TRP A 101 7.28 7.09 1.10
N THR A 102 7.91 7.17 -0.07
CA THR A 102 7.37 7.83 -1.26
C THR A 102 7.83 7.11 -2.52
N ASP A 103 7.19 7.39 -3.65
CA ASP A 103 7.56 6.84 -4.93
C ASP A 103 7.50 7.87 -6.07
N ALA A 104 8.03 7.47 -7.23
CA ALA A 104 8.31 8.34 -8.38
C ALA A 104 8.86 9.69 -7.91
N ILE A 105 8.43 10.78 -8.55
CA ILE A 105 8.79 12.17 -8.21
C ILE A 105 8.16 12.69 -6.89
N GLY A 106 7.83 11.81 -5.94
CA GLY A 106 7.09 12.20 -4.74
C GLY A 106 7.86 13.14 -3.80
N LEU A 107 7.17 14.11 -3.21
CA LEU A 107 7.74 15.19 -2.38
C LEU A 107 8.71 16.14 -3.10
N SER A 108 8.66 16.22 -4.43
CA SER A 108 9.50 17.12 -5.23
C SER A 108 8.93 18.53 -5.39
N ARG A 109 7.68 18.77 -4.97
CA ARG A 109 6.95 20.03 -5.15
C ARG A 109 6.18 20.45 -3.90
N ASP A 110 5.90 21.75 -3.82
CA ASP A 110 5.06 22.33 -2.76
C ASP A 110 3.60 22.52 -3.21
N GLU A 111 2.76 23.07 -2.35
CA GLU A 111 1.34 23.31 -2.65
C GLU A 111 1.09 24.33 -3.78
N ALA A 112 2.10 25.12 -4.15
CA ALA A 112 2.07 26.08 -5.25
C ALA A 112 2.71 25.54 -6.54
N ASN A 113 2.96 24.22 -6.59
CA ASN A 113 3.60 23.53 -7.71
C ASN A 113 5.02 24.03 -8.02
N GLN A 114 5.68 24.65 -7.04
CA GLN A 114 7.08 25.04 -7.14
C GLN A 114 7.98 23.86 -6.73
N PRO A 115 9.20 23.76 -7.29
CA PRO A 115 10.18 22.81 -6.82
C PRO A 115 10.40 22.94 -5.30
N ALA A 116 10.29 21.84 -4.57
CA ALA A 116 10.51 21.79 -3.13
C ALA A 116 11.84 21.10 -2.82
N THR A 117 12.71 21.77 -2.08
CA THR A 117 14.00 21.23 -1.62
C THR A 117 13.97 20.72 -0.19
N ALA A 118 12.86 20.95 0.54
CA ALA A 118 12.72 20.61 1.96
C ALA A 118 13.01 19.13 2.27
N PHE A 119 12.75 18.24 1.31
CA PHE A 119 12.97 16.80 1.43
C PHE A 119 14.22 16.27 0.73
N ALA A 120 14.98 17.08 -0.02
CA ALA A 120 16.19 16.58 -0.69
C ALA A 120 17.18 15.96 0.30
N GLU A 121 17.40 16.63 1.44
CA GLU A 121 18.21 16.13 2.56
C GLU A 121 17.60 14.91 3.24
N VAL A 122 16.28 14.91 3.48
CA VAL A 122 15.59 13.80 4.17
C VAL A 122 15.63 12.52 3.33
N LEU A 123 15.39 12.65 2.02
CA LEU A 123 15.41 11.54 1.07
C LEU A 123 16.84 11.12 0.68
N GLY A 124 17.84 11.96 0.95
CA GLY A 124 19.21 11.73 0.51
C GLY A 124 19.32 11.65 -1.00
N LEU A 125 18.64 12.56 -1.71
CA LEU A 125 18.57 12.59 -3.18
C LEU A 125 19.04 13.95 -3.73
N GLY A 126 19.69 13.90 -4.90
CA GLY A 126 20.09 15.06 -5.69
C GLY A 126 19.03 15.46 -6.72
N GLU A 127 19.46 15.67 -7.97
CA GLU A 127 18.56 16.02 -9.09
C GLU A 127 17.49 14.95 -9.29
N ARG A 128 16.29 15.40 -9.66
CA ARG A 128 15.09 14.57 -9.80
C ARG A 128 14.44 14.77 -11.15
N LYS A 129 14.29 13.69 -11.91
CA LYS A 129 13.73 13.74 -13.26
C LYS A 129 12.92 12.49 -13.57
N LEU A 130 11.64 12.69 -13.86
CA LEU A 130 10.75 11.63 -14.34
C LEU A 130 11.00 11.37 -15.83
N GLU A 131 11.35 10.13 -16.17
CA GLU A 131 11.30 9.58 -17.53
C GLU A 131 9.91 8.95 -17.69
N SER A 132 9.07 9.49 -18.57
CA SER A 132 7.70 8.99 -18.82
C SER A 132 7.56 8.47 -20.24
N TRP A 133 6.86 7.35 -20.40
CA TRP A 133 6.55 6.74 -21.69
C TRP A 133 5.11 6.23 -21.75
N GLY A 134 4.30 6.60 -20.77
CA GLY A 134 2.94 6.13 -20.67
C GLY A 134 2.04 7.06 -19.89
N ALA A 135 0.79 6.64 -19.76
CA ALA A 135 -0.25 7.34 -19.03
C ALA A 135 -1.23 6.35 -18.42
N VAL A 136 -2.00 6.84 -17.45
CA VAL A 136 -3.12 6.13 -16.84
C VAL A 136 -4.36 6.98 -16.98
N GLU A 137 -5.46 6.37 -17.38
CA GLU A 137 -6.76 7.04 -17.35
C GLU A 137 -7.29 7.08 -15.91
N PRO A 138 -7.82 8.22 -15.44
CA PRO A 138 -8.49 8.28 -14.15
C PRO A 138 -9.68 7.32 -14.09
N TYR A 139 -9.86 6.66 -12.95
CA TYR A 139 -11.01 5.79 -12.75
C TYR A 139 -12.31 6.60 -12.73
N ARG A 140 -13.23 6.32 -13.67
CA ARG A 140 -14.52 7.01 -13.84
C ARG A 140 -15.74 6.18 -13.40
N ALA A 141 -15.56 5.26 -12.45
CA ALA A 141 -16.62 4.41 -11.90
C ALA A 141 -17.32 3.46 -12.91
N THR A 142 -16.80 3.30 -14.12
CA THR A 142 -17.38 2.44 -15.17
C THR A 142 -16.47 1.30 -15.58
N ASP A 143 -15.17 1.56 -15.74
CA ASP A 143 -14.19 0.57 -16.16
C ASP A 143 -12.80 0.96 -15.66
N PHE A 144 -11.91 -0.04 -15.57
CA PHE A 144 -10.52 0.13 -15.18
C PHE A 144 -9.64 -0.17 -16.39
N LYS A 145 -9.18 0.90 -17.07
CA LYS A 145 -8.43 0.75 -18.31
C LYS A 145 -7.00 0.27 -18.09
N PRO A 146 -6.44 -0.51 -19.05
CA PRO A 146 -5.01 -0.78 -19.15
C PRO A 146 -4.18 0.49 -19.03
N LEU A 147 -2.97 0.36 -18.48
CA LEU A 147 -1.99 1.43 -18.62
C LEU A 147 -1.69 1.60 -20.12
N THR A 148 -1.59 2.85 -20.57
CA THR A 148 -1.09 3.14 -21.91
C THR A 148 0.43 3.26 -21.80
N GLU A 149 1.16 2.43 -22.51
CA GLU A 149 2.62 2.47 -22.57
C GLU A 149 3.07 2.54 -24.03
N THR A 150 4.03 3.40 -24.31
CA THR A 150 4.56 3.64 -25.66
C THR A 150 6.08 3.56 -25.60
N ASN A 151 6.65 2.48 -26.13
CA ASN A 151 8.10 2.26 -26.14
C ASN A 151 8.73 2.25 -24.73
N ALA A 152 8.17 1.46 -23.81
CA ALA A 152 8.76 1.23 -22.49
C ALA A 152 10.23 0.76 -22.65
N PRO A 153 11.21 1.44 -22.03
CA PRO A 153 12.61 1.09 -22.22
C PRO A 153 12.92 -0.20 -21.48
N ALA A 154 13.69 -1.11 -22.10
CA ALA A 154 14.14 -2.35 -21.44
C ALA A 154 14.89 -2.08 -20.12
N GLY A 155 15.57 -0.93 -20.03
CA GLY A 155 16.22 -0.46 -18.81
C GLY A 155 15.27 -0.20 -17.64
N ALA A 156 13.95 -0.07 -17.83
CA ALA A 156 12.99 0.18 -16.76
C ALA A 156 12.69 -1.05 -15.88
N ALA A 157 13.19 -2.23 -16.25
CA ALA A 157 13.11 -3.43 -15.41
C ALA A 157 13.94 -3.28 -14.13
N LEU A 158 13.48 -3.85 -13.03
CA LEU A 158 14.23 -4.02 -11.78
C LEU A 158 13.89 -5.36 -11.14
N SER A 159 14.75 -5.82 -10.23
CA SER A 159 14.52 -7.03 -9.44
C SER A 159 14.35 -6.68 -7.96
N TRP A 160 13.37 -7.29 -7.31
CA TRP A 160 13.09 -7.15 -5.88
C TRP A 160 12.56 -8.47 -5.34
N GLU A 161 13.08 -8.94 -4.19
CA GLU A 161 12.65 -10.19 -3.55
C GLU A 161 12.62 -11.39 -4.52
N GLY A 162 13.63 -11.49 -5.40
CA GLY A 162 13.78 -12.60 -6.35
C GLY A 162 12.86 -12.55 -7.59
N ALA A 163 11.99 -11.55 -7.72
CA ALA A 163 11.16 -11.35 -8.91
C ALA A 163 11.62 -10.12 -9.70
N THR A 164 11.45 -10.17 -11.02
CA THR A 164 11.72 -9.06 -11.93
C THR A 164 10.42 -8.50 -12.47
N PHE A 165 10.29 -7.18 -12.49
CA PHE A 165 9.18 -6.44 -13.08
C PHE A 165 9.68 -5.14 -13.69
N SER A 166 8.89 -4.53 -14.57
CA SER A 166 9.22 -3.24 -15.19
C SER A 166 8.38 -2.14 -14.56
N ALA A 167 8.97 -0.95 -14.40
CA ALA A 167 8.19 0.24 -14.11
C ALA A 167 7.12 0.42 -15.20
N GLY A 168 5.88 0.73 -14.81
CA GLY A 168 4.76 0.93 -15.74
C GLY A 168 4.92 2.20 -16.58
N ILE A 169 4.10 3.22 -16.37
CA ILE A 169 4.03 4.42 -17.24
C ILE A 169 5.27 5.34 -17.23
N GLY A 170 6.26 5.06 -16.39
CA GLY A 170 7.44 5.89 -16.22
C GLY A 170 8.27 5.50 -14.99
N ARG A 171 9.51 5.99 -14.95
CA ARG A 171 10.44 5.84 -13.83
C ARG A 171 11.16 7.15 -13.53
N GLU A 172 11.68 7.25 -12.33
CA GLU A 172 12.67 8.22 -11.92
C GLU A 172 13.95 7.48 -11.56
N PRO A 173 14.99 7.52 -12.41
CA PRO A 173 16.30 7.09 -11.99
C PRO A 173 16.79 7.98 -10.85
N LEU A 174 17.02 7.40 -9.68
CA LEU A 174 17.36 8.15 -8.49
C LEU A 174 18.84 8.56 -8.52
N SER A 175 19.13 9.76 -8.00
CA SER A 175 20.49 10.27 -7.81
C SER A 175 20.81 10.34 -6.31
N PRO A 176 21.29 9.24 -5.69
CA PRO A 176 21.61 9.22 -4.26
C PRO A 176 22.66 10.28 -3.89
N ASN A 177 22.37 11.03 -2.85
CA ASN A 177 23.27 11.93 -2.15
C ASN A 177 23.23 11.57 -0.66
N GLY A 178 23.95 10.52 -0.28
CA GLY A 178 23.94 9.95 1.08
C GLY A 178 22.98 8.77 1.27
N ALA A 179 22.02 8.56 0.37
CA ALA A 179 21.13 7.39 0.42
C ALA A 179 21.81 6.09 -0.02
N GLU A 180 21.50 4.99 0.67
CA GLU A 180 21.84 3.62 0.29
C GLU A 180 21.00 3.21 -0.93
N VAL A 181 21.61 2.54 -1.91
CA VAL A 181 20.90 1.96 -3.06
C VAL A 181 20.49 0.52 -2.73
N LEU A 182 19.19 0.27 -2.64
CA LEU A 182 18.62 -1.05 -2.33
C LEU A 182 18.35 -1.88 -3.58
N ALA A 183 18.01 -1.23 -4.69
CA ALA A 183 17.80 -1.88 -5.97
C ALA A 183 18.17 -0.96 -7.13
N ARG A 184 18.49 -1.58 -8.27
CA ARG A 184 18.83 -0.89 -9.51
C ARG A 184 17.91 -1.31 -10.64
N PHE A 185 17.72 -0.39 -11.56
CA PHE A 185 17.16 -0.66 -12.87
C PHE A 185 18.14 -1.51 -13.69
N ALA A 186 17.64 -2.14 -14.75
CA ALA A 186 18.42 -3.00 -15.63
C ALA A 186 19.52 -2.24 -16.39
N ASP A 187 19.40 -0.92 -16.52
CA ASP A 187 20.46 -0.04 -17.03
C ASP A 187 21.46 0.44 -15.96
N GLY A 188 21.41 -0.15 -14.76
CA GLY A 188 22.33 0.12 -13.65
C GLY A 188 22.00 1.36 -12.82
N LYS A 189 21.04 2.18 -13.24
CA LYS A 189 20.65 3.38 -12.49
C LYS A 189 19.92 3.00 -11.18
N PRO A 190 20.11 3.72 -10.07
CA PRO A 190 19.40 3.46 -8.81
C PRO A 190 17.87 3.53 -8.98
N ALA A 191 17.18 2.49 -8.51
CA ALA A 191 15.72 2.36 -8.61
C ALA A 191 15.02 2.44 -7.27
N VAL A 192 15.66 1.97 -6.20
CA VAL A 192 15.12 2.06 -4.84
C VAL A 192 16.24 2.50 -3.93
N THR A 193 16.00 3.53 -3.12
CA THR A 193 16.97 4.02 -2.15
C THR A 193 16.38 4.08 -0.75
N ARG A 194 17.27 4.05 0.25
CA ARG A 194 16.92 4.35 1.64
C ARG A 194 17.95 5.29 2.24
N HIS A 195 17.49 6.34 2.91
CA HIS A 195 18.34 7.30 3.56
C HIS A 195 18.04 7.36 5.06
N LYS A 196 19.08 7.29 5.89
CA LYS A 196 18.96 7.49 7.34
C LYS A 196 18.94 9.00 7.62
N PHE A 197 17.96 9.45 8.40
CA PHE A 197 17.81 10.86 8.75
C PHE A 197 17.45 11.01 10.23
N GLY A 198 18.41 11.47 11.04
CA GLY A 198 18.28 11.43 12.50
C GLY A 198 18.12 9.99 12.98
N LYS A 199 17.05 9.73 13.74
CA LYS A 199 16.69 8.38 14.23
C LYS A 199 15.81 7.59 13.27
N GLY A 200 15.26 8.24 12.24
CA GLY A 200 14.35 7.64 11.27
C GLY A 200 15.03 7.31 9.94
N ASP A 201 14.20 7.00 8.94
CA ASP A 201 14.65 6.83 7.56
C ASP A 201 13.57 7.19 6.54
N ALA A 202 14.01 7.45 5.31
CA ALA A 202 13.14 7.63 4.17
C ALA A 202 13.50 6.61 3.08
N THR A 203 12.50 5.91 2.55
CA THR A 203 12.63 5.00 1.41
C THR A 203 11.95 5.60 0.19
N VAL A 204 12.64 5.59 -0.95
CA VAL A 204 12.11 6.09 -2.23
C VAL A 204 12.14 4.99 -3.27
N ALA A 205 11.00 4.73 -3.91
CA ALA A 205 10.91 3.90 -5.11
C ALA A 205 10.85 4.80 -6.36
N GLY A 206 11.86 4.74 -7.22
CA GLY A 206 11.98 5.51 -8.46
C GLY A 206 11.02 5.09 -9.57
N LEU A 207 9.80 4.70 -9.26
CA LEU A 207 8.76 4.30 -10.20
C LEU A 207 7.39 4.62 -9.60
N TRP A 208 6.34 4.65 -10.41
CA TRP A 208 4.97 4.67 -9.91
C TRP A 208 4.61 3.29 -9.36
N ALA A 209 4.95 3.02 -8.10
CA ALA A 209 4.93 1.68 -7.52
C ALA A 209 3.51 1.12 -7.44
N GLY A 210 2.53 1.97 -7.11
CA GLY A 210 1.12 1.60 -7.12
C GLY A 210 0.61 1.29 -8.52
N LEU A 211 0.90 2.14 -9.52
CA LEU A 211 0.47 1.87 -10.90
C LEU A 211 1.09 0.57 -11.42
N THR A 212 2.37 0.36 -11.13
CA THR A 212 3.11 -0.87 -11.47
C THR A 212 2.49 -2.09 -10.77
N TYR A 213 2.08 -1.96 -9.50
CA TYR A 213 1.38 -3.02 -8.76
C TYR A 213 0.03 -3.40 -9.38
N SER A 214 -0.68 -2.41 -9.92
CA SER A 214 -2.00 -2.61 -10.53
C SER A 214 -1.97 -3.03 -12.00
N ALA A 215 -0.82 -2.98 -12.67
CA ALA A 215 -0.72 -3.06 -14.12
C ALA A 215 -1.40 -4.32 -14.70
N MET A 216 -1.15 -5.48 -14.08
CA MET A 216 -1.64 -6.76 -14.59
C MET A 216 -3.15 -6.96 -14.40
N VAL A 217 -3.73 -6.42 -13.32
CA VAL A 217 -5.18 -6.46 -13.06
C VAL A 217 -5.98 -5.41 -13.86
N ARG A 218 -5.30 -4.52 -14.60
CA ARG A 218 -5.94 -3.56 -15.53
C ARG A 218 -6.23 -4.15 -16.90
N ARG A 219 -5.72 -5.34 -17.20
CA ARG A 219 -5.97 -6.04 -18.46
C ARG A 219 -7.44 -6.42 -18.57
N ALA A 220 -7.89 -6.67 -19.81
CA ALA A 220 -9.26 -7.10 -20.05
C ALA A 220 -9.54 -8.48 -19.44
N ASP A 221 -8.54 -9.35 -19.47
CA ASP A 221 -8.46 -10.60 -18.75
C ASP A 221 -7.54 -10.45 -17.54
N PHE A 222 -7.97 -10.92 -16.38
CA PHE A 222 -7.14 -10.87 -15.17
C PHE A 222 -7.50 -12.01 -14.22
N THR A 223 -6.53 -12.45 -13.43
CA THR A 223 -6.70 -13.32 -12.28
C THR A 223 -6.04 -12.64 -11.09
N MET A 224 -6.82 -12.00 -10.20
CA MET A 224 -6.23 -11.14 -9.16
C MET A 224 -5.17 -11.83 -8.29
N ARG A 225 -5.36 -13.11 -7.96
CA ARG A 225 -4.38 -13.90 -7.15
C ARG A 225 -3.04 -14.09 -7.85
N GLU A 226 -3.02 -14.13 -9.17
CA GLU A 226 -1.83 -14.30 -9.98
C GLU A 226 -1.22 -12.93 -10.34
N ASP A 227 -2.07 -11.95 -10.63
CA ASP A 227 -1.68 -10.65 -11.19
C ASP A 227 -1.22 -9.64 -10.12
N PHE A 228 -1.65 -9.76 -8.87
CA PHE A 228 -1.14 -8.93 -7.77
C PHE A 228 0.20 -9.45 -7.24
N SER A 229 1.29 -9.05 -7.91
CA SER A 229 2.67 -9.45 -7.59
C SER A 229 3.04 -9.31 -6.10
N PRO A 230 3.44 -10.41 -5.43
CA PRO A 230 3.96 -10.36 -4.07
C PRO A 230 5.24 -9.51 -3.94
N ALA A 231 6.12 -9.51 -4.94
CA ALA A 231 7.36 -8.75 -4.90
C ALA A 231 7.12 -7.23 -4.96
N ILE A 232 6.21 -6.77 -5.81
CA ILE A 232 5.86 -5.34 -5.87
C ILE A 232 5.17 -4.92 -4.56
N ARG A 233 4.30 -5.77 -4.00
CA ARG A 233 3.70 -5.54 -2.68
C ARG A 233 4.77 -5.46 -1.58
N ALA A 234 5.77 -6.33 -1.61
CA ALA A 234 6.88 -6.31 -0.65
C ALA A 234 7.69 -5.02 -0.73
N LEU A 235 7.96 -4.50 -1.95
CA LEU A 235 8.63 -3.21 -2.14
C LEU A 235 7.89 -2.06 -1.45
N ILE A 236 6.57 -2.00 -1.59
CA ILE A 236 5.73 -0.95 -1.00
C ILE A 236 5.65 -1.12 0.53
N THR A 237 5.48 -2.35 1.01
CA THR A 237 5.14 -2.62 2.41
C THR A 237 6.37 -2.73 3.32
N ALA A 238 7.58 -2.90 2.77
CA ALA A 238 8.81 -3.08 3.54
C ALA A 238 9.05 -2.05 4.65
N PRO A 239 8.87 -0.72 4.46
CA PRO A 239 9.08 0.26 5.53
C PRO A 239 8.21 0.02 6.77
N ALA A 240 6.96 -0.36 6.58
CA ALA A 240 6.05 -0.69 7.66
C ALA A 240 6.40 -2.05 8.28
N LEU A 241 6.61 -3.09 7.46
CA LEU A 241 6.84 -4.46 7.95
C LEU A 241 8.15 -4.60 8.70
N THR A 242 9.23 -3.93 8.26
CA THR A 242 10.53 -3.95 8.97
C THR A 242 10.48 -3.29 10.35
N ARG A 243 9.41 -2.55 10.64
CA ARG A 243 9.13 -1.93 11.94
C ARG A 243 8.16 -2.71 12.81
N ASN A 244 7.79 -3.92 12.38
CA ASN A 244 6.90 -4.82 13.11
C ASN A 244 5.53 -4.17 13.43
N VAL A 245 4.98 -3.40 12.49
CA VAL A 245 3.64 -2.80 12.63
C VAL A 245 2.60 -3.85 13.02
N ALA A 246 1.66 -3.46 13.89
CA ALA A 246 0.60 -4.33 14.36
C ALA A 246 -0.29 -4.82 13.21
N ARG A 247 -0.42 -6.15 13.07
CA ARG A 247 -1.31 -6.81 12.11
C ARG A 247 -2.13 -7.88 12.84
N PRO A 248 -3.29 -7.52 13.43
CA PRO A 248 -3.90 -8.37 14.45
C PRO A 248 -4.48 -9.69 13.95
N ALA A 249 -4.86 -9.75 12.67
CA ALA A 249 -5.27 -10.95 11.97
C ALA A 249 -4.58 -11.01 10.61
N LEU A 250 -4.12 -12.20 10.22
CA LEU A 250 -3.31 -12.42 9.03
C LEU A 250 -3.84 -13.64 8.25
N PRO A 251 -4.79 -13.43 7.33
CA PRO A 251 -5.12 -14.43 6.32
C PRO A 251 -3.88 -14.80 5.49
N SER A 252 -3.81 -16.05 5.03
CA SER A 252 -2.75 -16.52 4.14
C SER A 252 -2.93 -16.07 2.68
N ASP A 253 -4.08 -15.49 2.36
CA ASP A 253 -4.42 -14.96 1.04
C ASP A 253 -4.53 -13.43 1.12
N ALA A 254 -3.70 -12.73 0.33
CA ALA A 254 -3.62 -11.28 0.30
C ALA A 254 -4.94 -10.60 -0.13
N LEU A 255 -5.82 -11.32 -0.82
CA LEU A 255 -7.12 -10.81 -1.28
C LEU A 255 -8.25 -11.08 -0.29
N VAL A 256 -7.97 -11.69 0.85
CA VAL A 256 -8.90 -11.77 1.96
C VAL A 256 -8.60 -10.62 2.92
N GLU A 257 -9.45 -9.60 2.89
CA GLU A 257 -9.43 -8.55 3.89
C GLU A 257 -9.76 -9.14 5.26
N SER A 258 -9.07 -8.68 6.29
CA SER A 258 -9.40 -9.01 7.67
C SER A 258 -9.48 -7.77 8.54
N ALA A 259 -10.56 -7.69 9.31
CA ALA A 259 -10.76 -6.66 10.32
C ALA A 259 -10.89 -7.32 11.69
N ALA A 260 -9.88 -7.17 12.53
CA ALA A 260 -9.94 -7.58 13.92
C ALA A 260 -10.68 -6.50 14.73
N LEU A 261 -11.71 -6.92 15.44
CA LEU A 261 -12.66 -6.04 16.11
C LEU A 261 -12.80 -6.41 17.59
N VAL A 262 -13.15 -5.42 18.40
CA VAL A 262 -13.47 -5.57 19.81
C VAL A 262 -14.78 -4.86 20.16
N LYS A 263 -15.60 -5.51 20.98
CA LYS A 263 -16.85 -4.97 21.51
C LYS A 263 -17.15 -5.54 22.90
N ASP A 264 -17.26 -4.69 23.91
CA ASP A 264 -17.54 -5.09 25.31
C ASP A 264 -16.56 -6.18 25.81
N GLY A 265 -15.27 -6.08 25.44
CA GLY A 265 -14.24 -7.08 25.75
C GLY A 265 -14.28 -8.36 24.90
N ARG A 266 -15.31 -8.55 24.07
CA ARG A 266 -15.41 -9.67 23.13
C ARG A 266 -14.67 -9.34 21.84
N ARG A 267 -14.02 -10.35 21.25
CA ARG A 267 -13.16 -10.20 20.07
C ARG A 267 -13.76 -10.94 18.88
N SER A 268 -13.61 -10.38 17.69
CA SER A 268 -14.00 -11.04 16.44
C SER A 268 -13.08 -10.65 15.28
N VAL A 269 -13.02 -11.45 14.23
CA VAL A 269 -12.33 -11.12 12.97
C VAL A 269 -13.32 -11.25 11.83
N ALA A 270 -13.65 -10.14 11.17
CA ALA A 270 -14.39 -10.16 9.92
C ALA A 270 -13.45 -10.51 8.78
N LEU A 271 -13.87 -11.42 7.90
CA LEU A 271 -13.14 -11.86 6.71
C LEU A 271 -13.97 -11.53 5.47
N MET A 272 -13.34 -10.92 4.46
CA MET A 272 -14.00 -10.56 3.21
C MET A 272 -13.09 -10.92 2.03
N ASN A 273 -13.56 -11.79 1.13
CA ASN A 273 -12.84 -12.23 -0.05
C ASN A 273 -13.11 -11.28 -1.23
N TRP A 274 -12.06 -10.64 -1.71
CA TRP A 274 -12.09 -9.70 -2.83
C TRP A 274 -11.47 -10.25 -4.11
N ALA A 275 -11.22 -11.55 -4.18
CA ALA A 275 -10.54 -12.13 -5.33
C ALA A 275 -11.51 -12.38 -6.49
N TYR A 276 -11.30 -11.68 -7.60
CA TYR A 276 -12.04 -11.86 -8.84
C TYR A 276 -11.12 -12.34 -9.97
N GLN A 277 -11.72 -13.00 -10.96
CA GLN A 277 -11.08 -13.35 -12.23
C GLN A 277 -11.98 -12.93 -13.38
N ARG A 278 -11.39 -12.43 -14.46
CA ARG A 278 -12.07 -12.19 -15.72
C ARG A 278 -11.37 -12.97 -16.83
N THR A 279 -12.11 -13.86 -17.47
CA THR A 279 -11.74 -14.59 -18.68
C THR A 279 -12.53 -14.03 -19.88
N ALA A 280 -12.22 -14.51 -21.09
CA ALA A 280 -12.96 -14.16 -22.31
C ALA A 280 -14.47 -14.47 -22.22
N GLU A 281 -14.87 -15.39 -21.34
CA GLU A 281 -16.25 -15.87 -21.18
C GLU A 281 -17.03 -15.09 -20.10
N THR A 282 -16.34 -14.29 -19.28
CA THR A 282 -16.96 -13.55 -18.17
C THR A 282 -17.22 -12.08 -18.52
N THR A 283 -18.43 -11.60 -18.24
CA THR A 283 -18.83 -10.19 -18.42
C THR A 283 -18.85 -9.44 -17.09
N GLY A 284 -18.90 -8.11 -17.13
CA GLY A 284 -19.00 -7.28 -15.93
C GLY A 284 -17.77 -7.35 -15.01
N LYS A 285 -18.01 -7.47 -13.69
CA LYS A 285 -16.98 -7.41 -12.63
C LYS A 285 -16.05 -8.64 -12.52
N GLY A 286 -16.21 -9.63 -13.39
CA GLY A 286 -15.54 -10.94 -13.28
C GLY A 286 -16.22 -11.89 -12.30
N GLY A 287 -15.75 -13.14 -12.28
CA GLY A 287 -16.20 -14.19 -11.35
C GLY A 287 -15.41 -14.16 -10.04
N LEU A 288 -16.13 -14.21 -8.92
CA LEU A 288 -15.52 -14.34 -7.60
C LEU A 288 -14.86 -15.72 -7.47
N GLN A 289 -13.61 -15.77 -7.02
CA GLN A 289 -12.90 -17.02 -6.78
C GLN A 289 -12.81 -17.27 -5.27
N ALA A 290 -13.50 -18.32 -4.81
CA ALA A 290 -13.49 -18.76 -3.43
C ALA A 290 -12.10 -19.26 -3.02
N VAL A 291 -11.72 -19.05 -1.76
CA VAL A 291 -10.52 -19.64 -1.18
C VAL A 291 -10.88 -20.88 -0.37
N THR A 292 -10.09 -21.93 -0.49
CA THR A 292 -10.20 -23.16 0.30
C THR A 292 -9.03 -23.27 1.26
N ASP A 293 -9.26 -23.86 2.43
CA ASP A 293 -8.23 -24.05 3.46
C ASP A 293 -7.48 -22.75 3.81
N LEU A 294 -8.23 -21.67 3.99
CA LEU A 294 -7.67 -20.36 4.32
C LEU A 294 -7.12 -20.41 5.75
N ARG A 295 -5.80 -20.31 5.89
CA ARG A 295 -5.16 -20.13 7.20
C ARG A 295 -5.32 -18.68 7.63
N VAL A 296 -5.77 -18.46 8.87
CA VAL A 296 -5.82 -17.13 9.49
C VAL A 296 -4.99 -17.18 10.77
N ALA A 297 -3.85 -16.49 10.77
CA ALA A 297 -3.04 -16.31 11.98
C ALA A 297 -3.56 -15.12 12.80
N LEU A 298 -3.50 -15.23 14.13
CA LEU A 298 -4.13 -14.29 15.06
C LEU A 298 -3.12 -13.63 16.03
N PRO A 299 -1.99 -13.07 15.54
CA PRO A 299 -0.89 -12.67 16.42
C PRO A 299 -1.24 -11.50 17.35
N GLY A 300 -2.18 -10.62 16.95
CA GLY A 300 -2.60 -9.49 17.78
C GLY A 300 -3.79 -9.77 18.69
N LEU A 301 -4.29 -11.01 18.72
CA LEU A 301 -5.42 -11.35 19.58
C LEU A 301 -5.01 -11.74 21.00
N GLY A 302 -3.73 -11.92 21.31
CA GLY A 302 -3.29 -12.40 22.63
C GLY A 302 -3.69 -13.86 22.86
N ALA A 303 -4.07 -14.21 24.10
CA ALA A 303 -4.51 -15.58 24.41
C ALA A 303 -5.86 -15.88 23.72
N VAL A 304 -5.86 -16.91 22.87
CA VAL A 304 -7.05 -17.44 22.19
C VAL A 304 -7.30 -18.85 22.71
N LYS A 305 -8.49 -19.09 23.28
CA LYS A 305 -8.93 -20.40 23.79
C LYS A 305 -9.72 -21.15 22.73
N SER A 306 -10.61 -20.46 22.03
CA SER A 306 -11.42 -21.07 20.97
C SER A 306 -11.73 -20.08 19.86
N VAL A 307 -12.01 -20.61 18.67
CA VAL A 307 -12.42 -19.84 17.51
C VAL A 307 -13.62 -20.53 16.87
N ARG A 308 -14.66 -19.76 16.57
CA ARG A 308 -15.85 -20.23 15.89
C ARG A 308 -16.14 -19.37 14.67
N SER A 309 -16.16 -19.99 13.50
CA SER A 309 -16.71 -19.38 12.28
C SER A 309 -18.24 -19.35 12.36
N LEU A 310 -18.85 -18.26 11.89
CA LEU A 310 -20.30 -18.20 11.76
C LEU A 310 -20.84 -19.06 10.61
N VAL A 311 -19.99 -19.40 9.63
CA VAL A 311 -20.33 -20.25 8.48
C VAL A 311 -20.05 -21.74 8.78
N HIS A 312 -18.90 -22.04 9.37
CA HIS A 312 -18.39 -23.41 9.53
C HIS A 312 -18.46 -23.96 10.96
N GLY A 313 -18.85 -23.14 11.94
CA GLY A 313 -18.87 -23.56 13.34
C GLY A 313 -17.48 -23.58 13.98
N PRO A 314 -17.22 -24.45 14.96
CA PRO A 314 -15.94 -24.52 15.67
C PRO A 314 -14.76 -24.80 14.71
N LEU A 315 -13.67 -24.06 14.86
CA LEU A 315 -12.44 -24.26 14.10
C LEU A 315 -11.31 -24.72 15.03
N ALA A 316 -10.48 -25.63 14.55
CA ALA A 316 -9.29 -26.07 15.29
C ALA A 316 -8.26 -24.92 15.37
N LEU A 317 -7.78 -24.65 16.59
CA LEU A 317 -6.73 -23.67 16.85
C LEU A 317 -5.38 -24.39 16.93
N GLU A 318 -4.49 -24.09 15.98
CA GLU A 318 -3.17 -24.70 15.86
C GLU A 318 -2.11 -23.60 15.72
N GLY A 319 -1.19 -23.53 16.69
CA GLY A 319 -0.07 -22.58 16.66
C GLY A 319 -0.50 -21.11 16.53
N GLY A 320 -1.61 -20.72 17.17
CA GLY A 320 -2.15 -19.35 17.08
C GLY A 320 -2.83 -19.04 15.73
N SER A 321 -3.19 -20.07 14.96
CA SER A 321 -3.91 -19.93 13.69
C SER A 321 -5.07 -20.90 13.57
N VAL A 322 -6.04 -20.56 12.73
CA VAL A 322 -7.16 -21.44 12.37
C VAL A 322 -7.22 -21.65 10.86
N ARG A 323 -7.91 -22.71 10.43
CA ARG A 323 -8.19 -22.99 9.02
C ARG A 323 -9.67 -22.84 8.75
N VAL A 324 -10.04 -21.90 7.87
CA VAL A 324 -11.40 -21.75 7.37
C VAL A 324 -11.54 -22.66 6.14
N PRO A 325 -12.38 -23.71 6.18
CA PRO A 325 -12.42 -24.72 5.12
C PRO A 325 -12.70 -24.15 3.73
N LYS A 326 -13.61 -23.17 3.66
CA LYS A 326 -13.96 -22.46 2.43
C LYS A 326 -14.49 -21.06 2.74
N LEU A 327 -13.91 -20.03 2.14
CA LEU A 327 -14.45 -18.66 2.19
C LEU A 327 -14.86 -18.27 0.77
N ALA A 328 -16.18 -18.21 0.53
CA ALA A 328 -16.72 -17.71 -0.73
C ALA A 328 -16.66 -16.18 -0.76
N GLU A 329 -17.48 -15.51 0.05
CA GLU A 329 -17.55 -14.05 0.13
C GLU A 329 -17.10 -13.53 1.50
N ILE A 330 -17.86 -13.85 2.55
CA ILE A 330 -17.65 -13.29 3.89
C ILE A 330 -17.76 -14.37 4.96
N ASP A 331 -17.05 -14.16 6.06
CA ASP A 331 -17.21 -14.93 7.30
C ASP A 331 -16.86 -14.03 8.50
N LEU A 332 -17.33 -14.42 9.68
CA LEU A 332 -16.95 -13.78 10.94
C LEU A 332 -16.44 -14.85 11.88
N LEU A 333 -15.20 -14.68 12.33
CA LEU A 333 -14.60 -15.52 13.36
C LEU A 333 -14.88 -14.88 14.73
N VAL A 334 -15.58 -15.61 15.59
CA VAL A 334 -15.76 -15.27 17.01
C VAL A 334 -14.59 -15.84 17.80
N ILE A 335 -13.99 -15.02 18.65
CA ILE A 335 -12.75 -15.34 19.37
C ILE A 335 -13.00 -15.27 20.88
N GLU A 336 -12.78 -16.40 21.55
CA GLU A 336 -12.87 -16.54 23.01
C GLU A 336 -11.50 -16.87 23.60
#